data_AF-A0A958X793-F1
#
_entry.id   AF-A0A958X793-F1
#
_cell.length_a   1.000
_cell.length_b   1.000
_cell.length_c   1.000
_cell.angle_alpha   90.00
_cell.angle_beta   90.00
_cell.angle_gamma   90.00
#
_symmetry.space_group_name_H-M   'P 1'
#
loop_
_entity.id
_entity.type
_entity.pdbx_description
1 polymer ?
#
loop_
_entity_poly.entity_id
_entity_poly.type
_entity_poly.pdbx_seq_one_letter_code
_entity_poly.pdbx_strand_id
1 'polypeptide(L)'
;EYDWCFYIQGDECVHEDDLPVIRSSMEKWLDDPKTEGLLFHYRHFYGSYDFTGMSRRWYRREIRIIRNDKSIFSYRDAQGFRKKGGPAGRKLQVRLIPAYIHHYGWVRHPEAQQQKQRIFKRLWHDDEEVVRQVGTKEVFDYDASEPLQRFKGTHPKVMQERINAQNWSFDSDPSEMRWPIKDSLSNWIEKVTGWRPGEYRNYRLL
;
A
#
# COMPACT_ATOMS: atom_id res chain seq x y z
N GLU A 1 24.85 -14.91 7.61
CA GLU A 1 23.89 -13.91 8.15
C GLU A 1 23.54 -12.92 7.04
N TYR A 2 22.45 -12.15 7.15
CA TYR A 2 22.02 -11.17 6.15
C TYR A 2 22.00 -9.76 6.75
N ASP A 3 22.35 -8.74 5.98
CA ASP A 3 22.39 -7.34 6.45
C ASP A 3 21.02 -6.65 6.43
N TRP A 4 20.19 -7.03 5.46
CA TRP A 4 18.88 -6.46 5.19
C TRP A 4 17.80 -7.54 5.22
N CYS A 5 16.61 -7.17 5.68
CA CYS A 5 15.40 -8.00 5.66
C CYS A 5 14.36 -7.35 4.74
N PHE A 6 13.91 -8.08 3.72
CA PHE A 6 12.82 -7.65 2.85
C PHE A 6 11.51 -8.27 3.36
N TYR A 7 10.62 -7.44 3.88
CA TYR A 7 9.26 -7.81 4.26
C TYR A 7 8.31 -7.50 3.10
N ILE A 8 7.49 -8.47 2.70
CA ILE A 8 6.45 -8.30 1.68
C ILE A 8 5.17 -9.03 2.12
N GLN A 9 4.01 -8.43 1.87
CA GLN A 9 2.71 -9.05 2.18
C GLN A 9 2.25 -9.97 1.05
N GLY A 10 1.34 -10.90 1.34
CA GLY A 10 0.88 -11.92 0.37
C GLY A 10 0.10 -11.35 -0.83
N ASP A 11 -0.33 -10.10 -0.76
CA ASP A 11 -0.98 -9.34 -1.83
C ASP A 11 -0.09 -8.21 -2.39
N GLU A 12 1.20 -8.23 -2.08
CA GLU A 12 2.21 -7.29 -2.59
C GLU A 12 3.18 -7.98 -3.55
N CYS A 13 3.64 -7.23 -4.55
CA CYS A 13 4.65 -7.68 -5.49
C CYS A 13 5.54 -6.51 -5.92
N VAL A 14 6.80 -6.83 -6.24
CA VAL A 14 7.78 -5.87 -6.79
C VAL A 14 7.91 -6.13 -8.28
N HIS A 15 7.99 -5.07 -9.07
CA HIS A 15 8.25 -5.20 -10.50
C HIS A 15 9.71 -5.60 -10.75
N GLU A 16 9.97 -6.52 -11.69
CA GLU A 16 11.33 -7.00 -11.95
C GLU A 16 12.30 -5.88 -12.34
N ASP A 17 11.80 -4.84 -13.01
CA ASP A 17 12.56 -3.64 -13.40
C ASP A 17 13.04 -2.81 -12.20
N ASP A 18 12.39 -2.94 -11.04
CA ASP A 18 12.80 -2.25 -9.81
C ASP A 18 13.90 -3.02 -9.04
N LEU A 19 14.11 -4.31 -9.34
CA LEU A 19 15.08 -5.16 -8.61
C LEU A 19 16.52 -4.60 -8.65
N PRO A 20 17.05 -4.11 -9.79
CA PRO A 20 18.38 -3.51 -9.83
C PRO A 20 18.53 -2.27 -8.94
N VAL A 21 17.52 -1.40 -8.89
CA VAL A 21 17.58 -0.18 -8.07
C VAL A 21 17.40 -0.48 -6.58
N ILE A 22 16.61 -1.49 -6.24
CA ILE A 22 16.47 -1.98 -4.86
C ILE A 22 17.82 -2.51 -4.37
N ARG A 23 18.44 -3.40 -5.16
CA ARG A 23 19.74 -3.99 -4.82
C ARG A 23 20.83 -2.94 -4.66
N SER A 24 21.00 -2.07 -5.66
CA SER A 24 22.02 -1.01 -5.60
C SER A 24 21.77 -0.02 -4.46
N SER A 25 20.50 0.23 -4.08
CA SER A 25 20.18 1.04 -2.89
C SER A 25 20.58 0.36 -1.59
N MET A 26 20.36 -0.96 -1.47
CA MET A 26 20.80 -1.73 -0.30
C MET A 26 22.32 -1.74 -0.16
N GLU A 27 23.05 -1.90 -1.27
CA GLU A 27 24.52 -1.86 -1.33
C GLU A 27 25.03 -0.45 -0.98
N LYS A 28 24.46 0.60 -1.59
CA LYS A 28 24.85 2.00 -1.36
C LYS A 28 24.74 2.42 0.11
N TRP A 29 23.69 1.98 0.79
CA TRP A 29 23.44 2.38 2.18
C TRP A 29 23.90 1.35 3.19
N LEU A 30 24.58 0.28 2.78
CA LEU A 30 25.03 -0.79 3.67
C LEU A 30 25.86 -0.24 4.84
N ASP A 31 26.84 0.62 4.54
CA ASP A 31 27.78 1.17 5.52
C ASP A 31 27.32 2.48 6.17
N ASP A 32 26.10 2.97 5.88
CA ASP A 32 25.53 4.18 6.52
C ASP A 32 24.69 3.81 7.76
N PRO A 33 25.24 3.86 8.99
CA PRO A 33 24.53 3.44 10.19
C PRO A 33 23.26 4.27 10.49
N LYS A 34 23.08 5.44 9.85
CA LYS A 34 21.86 6.24 10.00
C LYS A 34 20.68 5.66 9.22
N THR A 35 20.93 4.97 8.11
CA THR A 35 19.87 4.42 7.26
C THR A 35 19.37 3.10 7.84
N GLU A 36 18.21 3.10 8.50
CA GLU A 36 17.66 1.90 9.19
C GLU A 36 16.71 1.08 8.31
N GLY A 37 16.31 1.61 7.16
CA GLY A 37 15.43 0.94 6.20
C GLY A 37 15.28 1.72 4.90
N LEU A 38 14.71 1.03 3.90
CA LEU A 38 14.36 1.61 2.60
C LEU A 38 12.86 1.74 2.49
N LEU A 39 12.44 2.96 2.13
CA LEU A 39 11.06 3.36 1.93
C LEU A 39 10.73 3.26 0.44
N PHE A 40 9.62 2.60 0.13
CA PHE A 40 9.14 2.38 -1.22
C PHE A 40 7.96 3.27 -1.54
N HIS A 41 7.71 3.53 -2.81
CA HIS A 41 6.43 4.04 -3.29
C HIS A 41 5.39 2.93 -3.37
N TYR A 42 4.11 3.27 -3.35
CA TYR A 42 2.99 2.33 -3.42
C TYR A 42 2.08 2.57 -4.60
N ARG A 43 1.65 1.48 -5.23
CA ARG A 43 0.55 1.42 -6.19
C ARG A 43 -0.53 0.52 -5.60
N HIS A 44 -1.62 1.14 -5.15
CA HIS A 44 -2.78 0.42 -4.63
C HIS A 44 -3.77 0.16 -5.75
N PHE A 45 -3.89 -1.09 -6.18
CA PHE A 45 -4.86 -1.49 -7.20
C PHE A 45 -6.23 -1.75 -6.58
N TYR A 46 -7.29 -1.43 -7.31
CA TYR A 46 -8.67 -1.48 -6.82
C TYR A 46 -9.64 -1.91 -7.92
N GLY A 47 -10.52 -2.88 -7.62
CA GLY A 47 -11.56 -3.37 -8.51
C GLY A 47 -11.03 -4.30 -9.61
N SER A 48 -10.05 -3.83 -10.39
CA SER A 48 -9.27 -4.63 -11.35
C SER A 48 -7.78 -4.29 -11.28
N TYR A 49 -6.97 -4.98 -12.10
CA TYR A 49 -5.56 -4.65 -12.27
C TYR A 49 -5.33 -3.32 -13.00
N ASP A 50 -6.36 -2.76 -13.65
CA ASP A 50 -6.22 -1.58 -14.51
C ASP A 50 -6.32 -0.25 -13.77
N PHE A 51 -6.77 -0.24 -12.52
CA PHE A 51 -7.04 0.98 -11.78
C PHE A 51 -6.28 1.04 -10.46
N THR A 52 -5.72 2.22 -10.18
CA THR A 52 -5.11 2.52 -8.89
C THR A 52 -5.87 3.60 -8.13
N GLY A 53 -5.94 3.46 -6.81
CA GLY A 53 -6.55 4.45 -5.92
C GLY A 53 -5.76 5.76 -5.88
N MET A 54 -6.47 6.88 -6.02
CA MET A 54 -5.95 8.25 -5.94
C MET A 54 -6.31 8.95 -4.62
N SER A 55 -7.29 8.42 -3.88
CA SER A 55 -7.71 8.98 -2.59
C SER A 55 -6.55 9.11 -1.61
N ARG A 56 -6.59 10.14 -0.76
CA ARG A 56 -5.57 10.41 0.27
C ARG A 56 -5.55 9.34 1.38
N ARG A 57 -6.56 8.48 1.43
CA ARG A 57 -6.65 7.32 2.34
C ARG A 57 -5.62 6.24 2.00
N TRP A 58 -5.27 6.12 0.71
CA TRP A 58 -4.23 5.22 0.26
C TRP A 58 -2.86 5.80 0.64
N TYR A 59 -2.11 5.07 1.44
CA TYR A 59 -0.78 5.49 1.82
C TYR A 59 0.15 5.37 0.60
N ARG A 60 0.91 6.42 0.29
CA ARG A 60 1.72 6.42 -0.94
C ARG A 60 3.10 5.78 -0.77
N ARG A 61 3.52 5.50 0.47
CA ARG A 61 4.87 5.05 0.80
C ARG A 61 4.88 4.22 2.07
N GLU A 62 5.59 3.09 2.05
CA GLU A 62 5.89 2.32 3.25
C GLU A 62 7.27 1.65 3.22
N ILE A 63 7.75 1.34 4.42
CA ILE A 63 9.02 0.64 4.61
C ILE A 63 8.79 -0.83 4.29
N ARG A 64 9.59 -1.38 3.37
CA ARG A 64 9.56 -2.82 3.07
C ARG A 64 10.92 -3.49 3.18
N ILE A 65 12.01 -2.72 3.27
CA ILE A 65 13.32 -3.24 3.64
C ILE A 65 13.77 -2.56 4.93
N ILE A 66 14.20 -3.36 5.89
CA ILE A 66 14.78 -2.90 7.16
C ILE A 66 16.16 -3.51 7.33
N ARG A 67 17.05 -2.85 8.09
CA ARG A 67 18.26 -3.52 8.55
C ARG A 67 17.89 -4.75 9.39
N ASN A 68 18.74 -5.76 9.37
CA ASN A 68 18.62 -6.93 10.25
C ASN A 68 19.03 -6.59 11.70
N ASP A 69 18.41 -5.56 12.26
CA ASP A 69 18.57 -5.11 13.64
C ASP A 69 17.41 -5.67 14.47
N LYS A 70 17.75 -6.52 15.46
CA LYS A 70 16.77 -7.23 16.31
C LYS A 70 15.98 -6.31 17.24
N SER A 71 16.34 -5.03 17.30
CA SER A 71 15.57 -4.00 18.00
C SER A 71 14.46 -3.38 17.14
N ILE A 72 14.40 -3.70 15.83
CA ILE A 72 13.31 -3.34 14.93
C ILE A 72 12.19 -4.38 15.00
N PHE A 73 10.95 -3.92 15.04
CA PHE A 73 9.75 -4.75 15.13
C PHE A 73 8.62 -4.17 14.28
N SER A 74 7.67 -5.01 13.86
CA SER A 74 6.47 -4.59 13.15
C SER A 74 5.62 -3.68 14.02
N TYR A 75 4.97 -2.70 13.41
CA TYR A 75 4.11 -1.75 14.10
C TYR A 75 2.70 -1.80 13.52
N ARG A 76 1.70 -1.95 14.41
CA ARG A 76 0.30 -2.25 14.04
C ARG A 76 0.25 -3.55 13.24
N ASP A 77 -0.62 -3.64 12.23
CA ASP A 77 -0.78 -4.80 11.34
C ASP A 77 0.36 -4.93 10.31
N ALA A 78 1.60 -4.73 10.77
CA ALA A 78 2.81 -4.69 9.94
C ALA A 78 2.74 -3.71 8.75
N GLN A 79 1.91 -2.67 8.86
CA GLN A 79 1.87 -1.59 7.88
C GLN A 79 3.26 -0.93 7.73
N GLY A 80 3.97 -0.78 8.84
CA GLY A 80 5.37 -0.34 8.87
C GLY A 80 6.10 -0.85 10.11
N PHE A 81 7.24 -0.23 10.44
CA PHE A 81 8.16 -0.72 11.48
C PHE A 81 8.51 0.37 12.49
N ARG A 82 8.87 -0.05 13.70
CA ARG A 82 9.43 0.79 14.78
C ARG A 82 10.69 0.15 15.34
N LYS A 83 11.53 0.96 15.97
CA LYS A 83 12.73 0.51 16.69
C LYS A 83 12.58 0.78 18.18
N LYS A 84 13.15 -0.06 19.03
CA LYS A 84 13.16 0.17 20.49
C LYS A 84 13.73 1.57 20.81
N GLY A 85 13.09 2.27 21.75
CA GLY A 85 13.46 3.64 22.11
C GLY A 85 12.36 4.47 22.78
N GLY A 86 11.49 3.83 23.58
CA GLY A 86 10.36 4.45 24.27
C GLY A 86 9.18 3.49 24.42
N PRO A 87 8.10 3.86 25.14
CA PRO A 87 6.98 2.97 25.46
C PRO A 87 6.30 2.34 24.23
N ALA A 88 6.25 3.07 23.11
CA ALA A 88 5.67 2.60 21.85
C ALA A 88 6.70 2.43 20.70
N GLY A 89 8.01 2.49 21.03
CA GLY A 89 9.09 2.53 20.06
C GLY A 89 9.19 3.84 19.25
N ARG A 90 10.34 4.06 18.62
CA ARG A 90 10.62 5.22 17.77
C ARG A 90 10.50 4.88 16.29
N LYS A 91 10.17 5.89 15.48
CA LYS A 91 10.17 5.79 14.02
C LYS A 91 11.58 5.49 13.50
N LEU A 92 11.66 4.69 12.43
CA LEU A 92 12.92 4.43 11.74
C LEU A 92 13.36 5.65 10.93
N GLN A 93 14.68 5.81 10.80
CA GLN A 93 15.30 6.71 9.83
C GLN A 93 15.47 5.98 8.50
N VAL A 94 14.89 6.49 7.42
CA VAL A 94 14.77 5.75 6.16
C VAL A 94 15.12 6.60 4.95
N ARG A 95 15.58 5.92 3.89
CA ARG A 95 15.83 6.51 2.57
C ARG A 95 14.69 6.12 1.63
N LEU A 96 14.10 7.11 0.95
CA LEU A 96 13.18 6.84 -0.15
C LEU A 96 13.97 6.38 -1.36
N ILE A 97 13.58 5.26 -1.95
CA ILE A 97 14.17 4.72 -3.18
C ILE A 97 13.18 4.82 -4.34
N PRO A 98 13.64 4.95 -5.60
CA PRO A 98 12.76 5.06 -6.76
C PRO A 98 12.27 3.67 -7.20
N ALA A 99 11.62 2.94 -6.28
CA ALA A 99 11.03 1.63 -6.50
C ALA A 99 9.60 1.60 -5.94
N TYR A 100 8.76 0.76 -6.52
CA TYR A 100 7.35 0.66 -6.20
C TYR A 100 6.97 -0.73 -5.70
N ILE A 101 6.09 -0.75 -4.71
CA ILE A 101 5.33 -1.93 -4.33
C ILE A 101 3.99 -1.88 -5.05
N HIS A 102 3.69 -2.92 -5.80
CA HIS A 102 2.38 -3.17 -6.38
C HIS A 102 1.55 -3.94 -5.36
N HIS A 103 0.50 -3.30 -4.84
CA HIS A 103 -0.36 -3.86 -3.81
C HIS A 103 -1.76 -4.14 -4.39
N TYR A 104 -2.12 -5.41 -4.45
CA TYR A 104 -3.34 -5.94 -5.07
C TYR A 104 -4.43 -6.30 -4.05
N GLY A 105 -4.37 -5.74 -2.84
CA GLY A 105 -5.25 -6.12 -1.73
C GLY A 105 -6.75 -5.90 -1.97
N TRP A 106 -7.10 -5.07 -2.96
CA TRP A 106 -8.47 -4.75 -3.38
C TRP A 106 -8.78 -5.17 -4.83
N VAL A 107 -7.98 -6.07 -5.41
CA VAL A 107 -8.25 -6.67 -6.73
C VAL A 107 -8.69 -8.11 -6.55
N ARG A 108 -10.00 -8.33 -6.48
CA ARG A 108 -10.61 -9.65 -6.31
C ARG A 108 -11.97 -9.71 -6.97
N HIS A 109 -12.38 -10.93 -7.34
CA HIS A 109 -13.76 -11.20 -7.73
C HIS A 109 -14.73 -10.64 -6.67
N PRO A 110 -15.83 -9.95 -7.06
CA PRO A 110 -16.74 -9.29 -6.12
C PRO A 110 -17.24 -10.19 -4.98
N GLU A 111 -17.59 -11.44 -5.26
CA GLU A 111 -17.98 -12.43 -4.25
C GLU A 111 -16.86 -12.73 -3.25
N ALA A 112 -15.64 -12.97 -3.74
CA ALA A 112 -14.47 -13.24 -2.91
C ALA A 112 -14.07 -12.01 -2.07
N GLN A 113 -14.29 -10.80 -2.59
CA GLN A 113 -14.05 -9.56 -1.87
C GLN A 113 -15.06 -9.36 -0.73
N GLN A 114 -16.34 -9.70 -0.96
CA GLN A 114 -17.38 -9.64 0.07
C GLN A 114 -17.10 -10.65 1.19
N GLN A 115 -16.76 -11.89 0.83
CA GLN A 115 -16.38 -12.91 1.79
C GLN A 115 -15.16 -12.49 2.61
N LYS A 116 -14.12 -11.93 1.96
CA LYS A 116 -12.94 -11.39 2.65
C LYS A 116 -13.32 -10.35 3.70
N GLN A 117 -14.17 -9.38 3.36
CA GLN A 117 -14.58 -8.34 4.30
C GLN A 117 -15.32 -8.91 5.51
N ARG A 118 -16.25 -9.84 5.28
CA ARG A 118 -16.97 -10.52 6.38
C ARG A 118 -16.00 -11.27 7.30
N ILE A 119 -15.09 -12.07 6.73
CA ILE A 119 -14.09 -12.84 7.50
C ILE A 119 -13.17 -11.90 8.27
N PHE A 120 -12.64 -10.86 7.63
CA PHE A 120 -11.72 -9.92 8.26
C PHE A 120 -12.36 -9.15 9.41
N LYS A 121 -13.60 -8.66 9.23
CA LYS A 121 -14.32 -7.93 10.27
C LYS A 121 -14.66 -8.81 11.47
N ARG A 122 -14.93 -10.10 11.25
CA ARG A 122 -15.17 -11.08 12.32
C ARG A 122 -13.97 -11.31 13.24
N LEU A 123 -12.75 -11.02 12.79
CA LEU A 123 -11.56 -11.10 13.64
C LEU A 123 -11.53 -10.01 14.73
N TRP A 124 -12.26 -8.92 14.54
CA TRP A 124 -12.19 -7.71 15.37
C TRP A 124 -13.54 -7.28 15.94
N HIS A 125 -14.64 -7.88 15.46
CA HIS A 125 -16.01 -7.52 15.81
C HIS A 125 -16.89 -8.77 15.91
N ASP A 126 -17.98 -8.68 16.65
CA ASP A 126 -19.02 -9.71 16.75
C ASP A 126 -19.90 -9.74 15.49
N ASP A 127 -20.64 -10.83 15.31
CA ASP A 127 -21.34 -11.13 14.06
C ASP A 127 -22.42 -10.07 13.72
N GLU A 128 -23.06 -9.45 14.71
CA GLU A 128 -24.05 -8.37 14.50
C GLU A 128 -23.40 -7.08 13.97
N GLU A 129 -22.26 -6.68 14.52
CA GLU A 129 -21.52 -5.49 14.09
C GLU A 129 -20.86 -5.72 12.72
N VAL A 130 -20.43 -6.95 12.41
CA VAL A 130 -19.97 -7.34 11.06
C VAL A 130 -21.08 -7.17 10.04
N VAL A 131 -22.29 -7.66 10.32
CA VAL A 131 -23.44 -7.52 9.41
C VAL A 131 -23.81 -6.05 9.22
N ARG A 132 -23.75 -5.24 10.28
CA ARG A 132 -24.01 -3.80 10.21
C ARG A 132 -23.00 -3.05 9.34
N GLN A 133 -21.71 -3.42 9.42
CA GLN A 133 -20.63 -2.72 8.70
C GLN A 133 -20.43 -3.20 7.26
N VAL A 134 -20.57 -4.50 6.98
CA VAL A 134 -20.32 -5.11 5.66
C VAL A 134 -21.60 -5.29 4.85
N GLY A 135 -22.76 -5.26 5.52
CA GLY A 135 -24.07 -5.52 4.93
C GLY A 135 -24.32 -7.01 4.67
N THR A 136 -25.49 -7.29 4.12
CA THR A 136 -25.97 -8.65 3.78
C THR A 136 -25.83 -9.00 2.30
N LYS A 137 -25.32 -8.08 1.47
CA LYS A 137 -25.09 -8.33 0.04
C LYS A 137 -24.18 -9.54 -0.16
N GLU A 138 -24.46 -10.34 -1.18
CA GLU A 138 -23.66 -11.52 -1.54
C GLU A 138 -22.38 -11.14 -2.29
N VAL A 139 -22.41 -10.00 -3.00
CA VAL A 139 -21.28 -9.47 -3.77
C VAL A 139 -20.84 -8.10 -3.26
N PHE A 140 -19.55 -7.83 -3.32
CA PHE A 140 -19.02 -6.51 -3.00
C PHE A 140 -19.34 -5.57 -4.15
N ASP A 141 -20.01 -4.47 -3.82
CA ASP A 141 -20.29 -3.41 -4.75
C ASP A 141 -19.04 -2.53 -4.83
N TYR A 142 -18.20 -2.76 -5.83
CA TYR A 142 -17.15 -1.81 -6.17
C TYR A 142 -17.84 -0.57 -6.74
N ASP A 143 -18.39 0.28 -5.87
CA ASP A 143 -19.00 1.51 -6.30
C ASP A 143 -17.92 2.46 -6.82
N ALA A 144 -18.27 3.27 -7.82
CA ALA A 144 -17.38 4.29 -8.38
C ALA A 144 -17.20 5.49 -7.42
N SER A 145 -17.26 5.28 -6.09
CA SER A 145 -17.10 6.33 -5.09
C SER A 145 -15.63 6.57 -4.73
N GLU A 146 -14.75 5.58 -4.96
CA GLU A 146 -13.32 5.71 -4.73
C GLU A 146 -12.62 6.44 -5.89
N PRO A 147 -11.91 7.55 -5.66
CA PRO A 147 -11.12 8.22 -6.68
C PRO A 147 -10.09 7.28 -7.30
N LEU A 148 -10.29 6.88 -8.56
CA LEU A 148 -9.39 5.99 -9.29
C LEU A 148 -8.69 6.70 -10.44
N GLN A 149 -7.56 6.15 -10.87
CA GLN A 149 -6.91 6.47 -12.15
C GLN A 149 -6.55 5.18 -12.87
N ARG A 150 -6.58 5.22 -14.21
CA ARG A 150 -6.05 4.14 -15.03
C ARG A 150 -4.54 4.00 -14.83
N PHE A 151 -4.09 2.79 -14.53
CA PHE A 151 -2.70 2.41 -14.50
C PHE A 151 -2.18 2.30 -15.93
N LYS A 152 -1.06 2.98 -16.21
CA LYS A 152 -0.44 3.05 -17.55
C LYS A 152 0.90 2.30 -17.61
N GLY A 153 1.31 1.66 -16.53
CA GLY A 153 2.55 0.89 -16.47
C GLY A 153 2.31 -0.58 -16.78
N THR A 154 3.35 -1.38 -16.54
CA THR A 154 3.28 -2.85 -16.63
C THR A 154 3.13 -3.47 -15.24
N HIS A 155 2.52 -4.64 -15.20
CA HIS A 155 2.50 -5.47 -14.00
C HIS A 155 3.73 -6.39 -13.98
N PRO A 156 4.21 -6.80 -12.79
CA PRO A 156 5.30 -7.75 -12.68
C PRO A 156 4.96 -9.03 -13.46
N LYS A 157 5.93 -9.60 -14.19
CA LYS A 157 5.70 -10.82 -15.00
C LYS A 157 5.06 -11.96 -14.21
N VAL A 158 5.45 -12.11 -12.94
CA VAL A 158 4.93 -13.15 -12.04
C VAL A 158 3.42 -13.01 -11.76
N MET A 159 2.83 -11.84 -12.01
CA MET A 159 1.39 -11.61 -11.87
C MET A 159 0.60 -11.88 -13.15
N GLN A 160 1.26 -12.05 -14.30
CA GLN A 160 0.59 -12.09 -15.61
C GLN A 160 -0.41 -13.23 -15.73
N GLU A 161 -0.10 -14.42 -15.21
CA GLU A 161 -1.03 -15.56 -15.21
C GLU A 161 -2.33 -15.22 -14.46
N ARG A 162 -2.21 -14.60 -13.29
CA ARG A 162 -3.37 -14.19 -12.49
C ARG A 162 -4.20 -13.10 -13.16
N ILE A 163 -3.53 -12.16 -13.82
CA ILE A 163 -4.19 -11.07 -14.57
C ILE A 163 -4.96 -11.66 -15.75
N ASN A 164 -4.34 -12.57 -16.51
CA ASN A 164 -4.97 -13.23 -17.65
C ASN A 164 -6.15 -14.14 -17.24
N ALA A 165 -6.10 -14.69 -16.02
CA ALA A 165 -7.18 -15.50 -15.46
C ALA A 165 -8.34 -14.66 -14.88
N GLN A 166 -8.27 -13.32 -14.91
CA GLN A 166 -9.36 -12.48 -14.45
C GLN A 166 -10.63 -12.74 -15.29
N ASN A 167 -11.72 -13.07 -14.62
CA ASN A 167 -13.00 -13.43 -15.25
C ASN A 167 -14.15 -12.48 -14.86
N TRP A 168 -13.86 -11.37 -14.20
CA TRP A 168 -14.82 -10.30 -13.92
C TRP A 168 -14.38 -9.00 -14.58
N SER A 169 -15.34 -8.14 -14.90
CA SER A 169 -15.09 -6.78 -15.37
C SER A 169 -15.37 -5.78 -14.25
N PHE A 170 -14.50 -4.79 -14.13
CA PHE A 170 -14.74 -3.60 -13.32
C PHE A 170 -14.51 -2.40 -14.24
N ASP A 171 -15.59 -1.75 -14.64
CA ASP A 171 -15.54 -0.56 -15.48
C ASP A 171 -15.87 0.65 -14.60
N SER A 172 -14.84 1.41 -14.28
CA SER A 172 -14.96 2.69 -13.61
C SER A 172 -14.50 3.74 -14.60
N ASP A 173 -15.30 4.81 -14.77
CA ASP A 173 -14.87 5.99 -15.50
C ASP A 173 -14.21 6.99 -14.54
N PRO A 174 -12.87 7.13 -14.56
CA PRO A 174 -12.16 8.09 -13.71
C PRO A 174 -12.54 9.56 -13.99
N SER A 175 -13.13 9.85 -15.16
CA SER A 175 -13.47 11.21 -15.57
C SER A 175 -14.76 11.73 -14.94
N GLU A 176 -15.66 10.84 -14.50
CA GLU A 176 -16.91 11.19 -13.84
C GLU A 176 -16.77 11.34 -12.31
N MET A 177 -15.54 11.20 -11.80
CA MET A 177 -15.22 11.15 -10.39
C MET A 177 -15.48 12.48 -9.66
N ARG A 178 -16.34 12.45 -8.63
CA ARG A 178 -16.56 13.59 -7.75
C ARG A 178 -15.58 13.58 -6.57
N TRP A 179 -14.65 14.52 -6.58
CA TRP A 179 -13.73 14.73 -5.46
C TRP A 179 -14.40 15.52 -4.33
N PRO A 180 -14.28 15.08 -3.06
CA PRO A 180 -14.63 15.92 -1.93
C PRO A 180 -13.82 17.22 -1.97
N ILE A 181 -14.46 18.37 -1.71
CA ILE A 181 -13.83 19.71 -1.78
C ILE A 181 -12.55 19.77 -0.94
N LYS A 182 -12.56 19.14 0.24
CA LYS A 182 -11.41 19.04 1.14
C LYS A 182 -10.21 18.35 0.45
N ASP A 183 -10.47 17.28 -0.27
CA ASP A 183 -9.42 16.52 -0.96
C ASP A 183 -8.91 17.30 -2.18
N SER A 184 -9.78 17.98 -2.91
CA SER A 184 -9.41 18.88 -4.01
C SER A 184 -8.49 20.01 -3.56
N LEU A 185 -8.83 20.69 -2.45
CA LEU A 185 -7.99 21.75 -1.87
C LEU A 185 -6.64 21.20 -1.42
N SER A 186 -6.65 20.05 -0.73
CA SER A 186 -5.43 19.42 -0.25
C SER A 186 -4.53 18.95 -1.42
N ASN A 187 -5.12 18.45 -2.51
CA ASN A 187 -4.43 18.10 -3.75
C ASN A 187 -3.81 19.33 -4.42
N TRP A 188 -4.52 20.45 -4.44
CA TRP A 188 -3.98 21.70 -4.97
C TRP A 188 -2.78 22.20 -4.15
N ILE A 189 -2.90 22.21 -2.80
CA ILE A 189 -1.78 22.57 -1.91
C ILE A 189 -0.57 21.69 -2.19
N GLU A 190 -0.75 20.37 -2.28
CA GLU A 190 0.35 19.44 -2.57
C GLU A 190 0.97 19.70 -3.94
N LYS A 191 0.18 19.99 -4.97
CA LYS A 191 0.68 20.27 -6.31
C LYS A 191 1.53 21.54 -6.38
N VAL A 192 1.15 22.57 -5.62
CA VAL A 192 1.87 23.87 -5.62
C VAL A 192 3.07 23.86 -4.69
N THR A 193 2.96 23.22 -3.52
CA THR A 193 3.97 23.34 -2.45
C THR A 193 4.81 22.09 -2.24
N GLY A 194 4.39 20.94 -2.79
CA GLY A 194 4.94 19.62 -2.45
C GLY A 194 4.59 19.14 -1.04
N TRP A 195 3.95 19.98 -0.21
CA TRP A 195 3.52 19.63 1.13
C TRP A 195 2.16 18.92 1.08
N ARG A 196 2.06 17.81 1.80
CA ARG A 196 0.84 17.00 1.89
C ARG A 196 0.24 17.11 3.30
N PRO A 197 -0.69 18.07 3.55
CA PRO A 197 -1.24 18.28 4.88
C PRO A 197 -1.95 17.03 5.41
N GLY A 198 -1.71 16.68 6.68
CA GLY A 198 -2.35 15.55 7.34
C GLY A 198 -1.87 14.16 6.91
N GLU A 199 -0.83 14.05 6.08
CA GLU A 199 -0.26 12.76 5.72
C GLU A 199 0.31 12.03 6.95
N TYR A 200 -0.23 10.86 7.25
CA TYR A 200 0.35 9.98 8.25
C TYR A 200 1.70 9.45 7.75
N ARG A 201 2.75 9.63 8.57
CA ARG A 201 4.10 9.11 8.29
C ARG A 201 4.62 8.35 9.50
N ASN A 202 4.82 7.04 9.38
CA ASN A 202 5.40 6.21 10.44
C ASN A 202 6.94 6.11 10.38
N TYR A 203 7.61 7.08 9.74
CA TYR A 203 9.05 7.09 9.51
C TYR A 203 9.63 8.52 9.60
N ARG A 204 10.96 8.64 9.64
CA ARG A 204 11.72 9.88 9.44
C ARG A 204 12.55 9.74 8.17
N LEU A 205 12.36 10.64 7.21
CA LEU A 205 13.14 10.67 5.97
C LEU A 205 14.53 11.26 6.25
N LEU A 206 15.55 10.69 5.62
CA LEU A 206 16.94 11.16 5.60
C LEU A 206 17.35 11.73 4.25
#